data_AF-A0A1U6GJK7-F1
#
_entry.id   AF-A0A1U6GJK7-F1
#
_cell.length_a   1.000
_cell.length_b   1.000
_cell.length_c   1.000
_cell.angle_alpha   90.00
_cell.angle_beta   90.00
_cell.angle_gamma   90.00
#
_symmetry.space_group_name_H-M   'P 1'
#
loop_
_entity.id
_entity.type
_entity.pdbx_description
1 polymer ?
#
loop_
_entity_poly.entity_id
_entity_poly.type
_entity_poly.pdbx_seq_one_letter_code
_entity_poly.pdbx_strand_id
1 'polypeptide(L)'
;MKKMVFTIIIATLCISNITLADTFQKQMYCSKPSKPYNFTSESQYNRFVDDVNKYQSCINDFVDEQNRGIKNHQKSINNAIEEWNRFVQFELK
;
A
#
# COMPACT_ATOMS: atom_id res chain seq x y z
N MET A 1 47.96 3.42 1.74
CA MET A 1 47.00 3.20 0.63
C MET A 1 46.03 2.06 0.91
N LYS A 2 46.48 0.80 1.08
CA LYS A 2 45.58 -0.36 1.30
C LYS A 2 44.57 -0.19 2.45
N LYS A 3 45.01 0.36 3.60
CA LYS A 3 44.13 0.65 4.75
C LYS A 3 43.06 1.71 4.44
N MET A 4 43.43 2.76 3.71
CA MET A 4 42.52 3.85 3.32
C MET A 4 41.48 3.38 2.29
N VAL A 5 41.89 2.52 1.35
CA VAL A 5 40.97 1.84 0.42
C VAL A 5 39.99 0.94 1.18
N PHE A 6 40.48 0.20 2.17
CA PHE A 6 39.63 -0.66 3.01
C PHE A 6 38.60 0.14 3.81
N THR A 7 38.99 1.29 4.36
CA THR A 7 38.08 2.19 5.09
C THR A 7 37.01 2.80 4.16
N ILE A 8 37.38 3.16 2.93
CA ILE A 8 36.44 3.69 1.94
C ILE A 8 35.43 2.63 1.51
N ILE A 9 35.85 1.38 1.32
CA ILE A 9 34.97 0.25 0.95
C ILE A 9 33.97 -0.05 2.08
N ILE A 10 34.40 -0.04 3.34
CA ILE A 10 33.51 -0.25 4.48
C ILE A 10 32.49 0.89 4.60
N ALA A 11 32.92 2.14 4.39
CA ALA A 11 32.04 3.30 4.46
C ALA A 11 30.95 3.29 3.36
N THR A 12 31.26 2.82 2.14
CA THR A 12 30.26 2.72 1.06
C THR A 12 29.30 1.54 1.23
N LEU A 13 29.72 0.44 1.88
CA LEU A 13 28.83 -0.69 2.21
C LEU A 13 27.74 -0.33 3.23
N CYS A 14 28.00 0.62 4.14
CA CYS A 14 27.00 1.08 5.11
C CYS A 14 25.91 2.00 4.53
N ILE A 15 26.04 2.44 3.27
CA ILE A 15 25.07 3.28 2.56
C ILE A 15 24.22 2.41 1.60
N SER A 16 24.32 1.08 1.66
CA SER A 16 23.47 0.20 0.88
C SER A 16 22.01 0.51 1.18
N ASN A 17 21.33 1.03 0.15
CA ASN A 17 19.97 1.54 0.16
C ASN A 17 19.06 0.72 1.08
N ILE A 18 18.46 1.38 2.07
CA ILE A 18 17.21 0.90 2.65
C ILE A 18 16.22 0.94 1.50
N THR A 19 16.16 -0.16 0.75
CA THR A 19 15.13 -0.34 -0.26
C THR A 19 13.82 -0.36 0.51
N LEU A 20 13.05 0.71 0.41
CA LEU A 20 11.64 0.75 0.80
C LEU A 20 10.87 -0.12 -0.21
N ALA A 21 11.18 -1.41 -0.21
CA ALA A 21 10.30 -2.39 -0.81
C ALA A 21 9.00 -2.39 -0.01
N ASP A 22 7.90 -2.63 -0.71
CA ASP A 22 6.52 -2.70 -0.21
C ASP A 22 6.34 -3.89 0.75
N THR A 23 7.06 -3.83 1.88
CA THR A 23 7.21 -4.92 2.85
C THR A 23 6.01 -4.98 3.79
N PHE A 24 5.13 -3.98 3.75
CA PHE A 24 3.96 -3.90 4.60
C PHE A 24 2.71 -3.69 3.76
N GLN A 25 2.01 -4.78 3.46
CA GLN A 25 0.64 -4.69 2.98
C GLN A 25 -0.19 -3.94 4.03
N LYS A 26 -0.82 -2.84 3.61
CA LYS A 26 -1.71 -2.08 4.47
C LYS A 26 -2.81 -3.00 5.02
N GLN A 27 -2.95 -3.01 6.33
CA GLN A 27 -4.00 -3.78 7.00
C GLN A 27 -5.30 -2.98 7.04
N MET A 28 -6.43 -3.68 6.97
CA MET A 28 -7.75 -3.08 7.10
C MET A 28 -8.11 -2.97 8.59
N TYR A 29 -8.34 -1.75 9.07
CA TYR A 29 -8.71 -1.47 10.46
C TYR A 29 -10.19 -1.08 10.56
N CYS A 30 -11.09 -2.06 10.43
CA CYS A 30 -12.53 -1.85 10.56
C CYS A 30 -13.10 -2.59 11.76
N SER A 31 -13.94 -1.92 12.55
CA SER A 31 -14.56 -2.51 13.75
C SER A 31 -15.77 -3.33 13.37
N LYS A 32 -15.61 -4.66 13.32
CA LYS A 32 -16.71 -5.59 13.03
C LYS A 32 -17.75 -5.55 14.16
N PRO A 33 -19.05 -5.29 13.87
CA PRO A 33 -20.08 -5.30 14.89
C PRO A 33 -20.36 -6.73 15.40
N SER A 34 -20.63 -6.86 16.69
CA SER A 34 -21.05 -8.13 17.30
C SER A 34 -22.56 -8.24 17.27
N LYS A 35 -23.08 -9.28 16.59
CA LYS A 35 -24.52 -9.57 16.57
C LYS A 35 -24.92 -10.20 17.92
N PRO A 36 -25.95 -9.69 18.61
CA PRO A 36 -26.47 -10.36 19.81
C PRO A 36 -27.18 -11.67 19.44
N TYR A 37 -27.24 -12.63 20.38
CA TYR A 37 -27.94 -13.90 20.18
C TYR A 37 -29.42 -13.68 19.83
N ASN A 38 -30.08 -12.77 20.56
CA ASN A 38 -31.42 -12.27 20.27
C ASN A 38 -31.46 -10.74 20.46
N PHE A 39 -32.30 -10.06 19.70
CA PHE A 39 -32.60 -8.65 19.94
C PHE A 39 -33.69 -8.52 21.01
N THR A 40 -33.48 -7.64 21.99
CA THR A 40 -34.42 -7.40 23.10
C THR A 40 -35.29 -6.17 22.86
N SER A 41 -35.00 -5.37 21.84
CA SER A 41 -35.77 -4.18 21.45
C SER A 41 -35.47 -3.76 20.02
N GLU A 42 -36.40 -3.01 19.41
CA GLU A 42 -36.19 -2.37 18.12
C GLU A 42 -35.00 -1.39 18.14
N SER A 43 -34.83 -0.64 19.23
CA SER A 43 -33.66 0.24 19.41
C SER A 43 -32.33 -0.52 19.35
N GLN A 44 -32.26 -1.73 19.92
CA GLN A 44 -31.05 -2.56 19.82
C GLN A 44 -30.80 -3.04 18.40
N TYR A 45 -31.86 -3.42 17.69
CA TYR A 45 -31.77 -3.82 16.28
C TYR A 45 -31.28 -2.66 15.41
N ASN A 46 -31.87 -1.48 15.55
CA ASN A 46 -31.49 -0.29 14.77
C ASN A 46 -30.03 0.09 15.00
N ARG A 47 -29.56 0.07 16.26
CA ARG A 47 -28.13 0.29 16.56
C ARG A 47 -27.21 -0.73 15.88
N PHE A 48 -27.58 -2.01 15.88
CA PHE A 48 -26.80 -3.04 15.20
C PHE A 48 -26.74 -2.79 13.68
N VAL A 49 -27.86 -2.41 13.07
CA VAL A 49 -27.91 -2.06 11.63
C VAL A 49 -27.01 -0.85 11.34
N ASP A 50 -27.06 0.18 12.17
CA ASP A 50 -26.18 1.35 12.02
C ASP A 50 -24.70 0.97 12.10
N ASP A 51 -24.33 0.08 13.02
CA ASP A 51 -22.95 -0.37 13.15
C ASP A 51 -22.51 -1.28 11.99
N VAL A 52 -23.42 -2.07 11.42
CA VAL A 52 -23.18 -2.80 10.16
C VAL A 52 -22.92 -1.84 9.01
N ASN A 53 -23.73 -0.78 8.88
CA ASN A 53 -23.55 0.22 7.83
C ASN A 53 -22.20 0.95 7.95
N LYS A 54 -21.80 1.31 9.17
CA LYS A 54 -20.46 1.89 9.44
C LYS A 54 -19.33 0.93 9.07
N TYR A 55 -19.47 -0.35 9.43
CA TYR A 55 -18.48 -1.37 9.10
C TYR A 55 -18.34 -1.56 7.59
N GLN A 56 -19.47 -1.61 6.86
CA GLN A 56 -19.48 -1.68 5.40
C GLN A 56 -18.80 -0.46 4.75
N SER A 57 -19.12 0.75 5.23
CA SER A 57 -18.47 1.98 4.73
C SER A 57 -16.95 1.92 4.91
N CYS A 58 -16.47 1.53 6.10
CA CYS A 58 -15.05 1.40 6.37
C CYS A 58 -14.34 0.43 5.41
N ILE A 59 -14.96 -0.72 5.13
CA ILE A 59 -14.41 -1.68 4.17
C ILE A 59 -14.31 -1.07 2.77
N ASN A 60 -15.37 -0.38 2.32
CA ASN A 60 -15.40 0.25 1.01
C ASN A 60 -14.32 1.34 0.89
N ASP A 61 -14.15 2.16 1.91
CA ASP A 61 -13.10 3.20 1.94
C ASP A 61 -11.71 2.59 1.83
N PHE A 62 -11.45 1.49 2.54
CA PHE A 62 -10.19 0.75 2.45
C PHE A 62 -9.97 0.20 1.03
N VAL A 63 -10.98 -0.45 0.44
CA VAL A 63 -10.90 -1.00 -0.92
C VAL A 63 -10.64 0.10 -1.95
N ASP A 64 -11.31 1.24 -1.83
CA ASP A 64 -11.12 2.38 -2.73
C ASP A 64 -9.71 2.96 -2.64
N GLU A 65 -9.16 3.06 -1.42
CA GLU A 65 -7.77 3.49 -1.22
C GLU A 65 -6.79 2.51 -1.90
N GLN A 66 -6.97 1.21 -1.71
CA GLN A 66 -6.11 0.21 -2.35
C GLN A 66 -6.21 0.26 -3.88
N ASN A 67 -7.42 0.45 -4.43
CA ASN A 67 -7.63 0.61 -5.87
C ASN A 67 -6.94 1.86 -6.43
N ARG A 68 -6.90 2.97 -5.68
CA ARG A 68 -6.12 4.16 -6.07
C ARG A 68 -4.62 3.84 -6.08
N GLY A 69 -4.12 3.13 -5.08
CA GLY A 69 -2.73 2.66 -5.05
C GLY A 69 -2.36 1.82 -6.28
N ILE A 70 -3.19 0.82 -6.60
CA ILE A 70 -3.02 -0.03 -7.80
C ILE A 70 -2.95 0.82 -9.08
N LYS A 71 -3.86 1.79 -9.25
CA LYS A 71 -3.86 2.68 -10.42
C LYS A 71 -2.57 3.50 -10.52
N ASN A 72 -2.06 4.01 -9.40
CA ASN A 72 -0.82 4.77 -9.37
C ASN A 72 0.39 3.90 -9.74
N HIS A 73 0.46 2.67 -9.23
CA HIS A 73 1.51 1.72 -9.62
C HIS A 73 1.43 1.36 -11.10
N GLN A 74 0.23 1.08 -11.62
CA GLN A 74 0.06 0.79 -13.05
C GLN A 74 0.51 1.95 -13.93
N LYS A 75 0.19 3.19 -13.53
CA LYS A 75 0.67 4.39 -14.22
C LYS A 75 2.20 4.47 -14.22
N SER A 76 2.85 4.22 -13.08
CA SER A 76 4.30 4.22 -12.98
C SER A 76 4.95 3.15 -13.87
N ILE A 77 4.35 1.96 -13.95
CA ILE A 77 4.80 0.87 -14.83
C ILE A 77 4.72 1.31 -16.29
N ASN A 78 3.58 1.86 -16.70
CA ASN A 78 3.37 2.31 -18.08
C ASN A 78 4.35 3.42 -18.45
N ASN A 79 4.58 4.40 -17.57
CA ASN A 79 5.57 5.45 -17.80
C ASN A 79 6.98 4.89 -18.02
N ALA A 80 7.39 3.88 -17.24
CA ALA A 80 8.70 3.25 -17.39
C ALA A 80 8.83 2.49 -18.72
N ILE A 81 7.76 1.81 -19.14
CA ILE A 81 7.69 1.15 -20.45
C ILE A 81 7.80 2.17 -21.59
N GLU A 82 7.04 3.27 -21.51
CA GLU A 82 7.07 4.35 -22.50
C GLU A 82 8.46 4.98 -22.61
N GLU A 83 9.12 5.21 -21.48
CA GLU A 83 10.48 5.75 -21.45
C GLU A 83 11.49 4.82 -22.12
N TRP A 84 11.45 3.52 -21.80
CA TRP A 84 12.30 2.54 -22.47
C TRP A 84 12.08 2.52 -23.98
N ASN A 85 10.81 2.51 -24.41
CA ASN A 85 10.46 2.50 -25.83
C ASN A 85 10.98 3.76 -26.54
N ARG A 86 10.88 4.94 -25.89
CA ARG A 86 11.42 6.20 -26.41
C ARG A 86 12.94 6.11 -26.59
N PHE A 87 13.65 5.67 -25.56
CA PHE A 87 15.10 5.52 -25.59
C PHE A 87 15.56 4.62 -26.76
N VAL A 88 14.95 3.44 -26.91
CA VAL A 88 15.26 2.51 -28.00
C VAL A 88 14.95 3.10 -29.38
N GLN A 89 13.86 3.85 -29.52
CA GLN A 89 13.42 4.38 -30.82
C GLN A 89 14.24 5.59 -31.30
N PHE A 90 14.70 6.43 -30.37
CA PHE A 90 15.23 7.75 -30.69
C PHE A 90 16.67 7.99 -30.23
N GLU A 91 17.12 7.35 -29.15
CA GLU A 91 18.41 7.65 -28.52
C GLU A 91 19.46 6.57 -28.74
N LEU A 92 19.06 5.30 -28.85
CA LEU A 92 19.98 4.16 -29.03
C LEU A 92 20.45 3.95 -30.48
N LYS A 93 20.03 4.79 -31.42
CA LYS A 93 20.37 4.65 -32.85
C LYS A 93 21.74 5.20 -33.19
#